data_AF-A0A9D9BIU9-F1
#
_entry.id   AF-A0A9D9BIU9-F1
#
_cell.length_a   1.000
_cell.length_b   1.000
_cell.length_c   1.000
_cell.angle_alpha   90.00
_cell.angle_beta   90.00
_cell.angle_gamma   90.00
#
_symmetry.space_group_name_H-M   'P 1'
#
loop_
_entity.id
_entity.type
_entity.pdbx_description
1 polymer ?
#
loop_
_entity_poly.entity_id
_entity_poly.type
_entity_poly.pdbx_seq_one_letter_code
_entity_poly.pdbx_strand_id
1 'polypeptide(L)'
;DEVASDANIIDLIEAVDCVETFSSLSGFEALLRDKRVIVHGAPFYAGWGLCEDLTEIEGRSRRRTLPELVYLALVKYARTIDPVSLLPCSPEFLVQRLVEQKSDKRHLLVTALKRHSSWLGRKLGI
;
A
#
# COMPACT_ATOMS: atom_id res chain seq x y z
N ASP A 1 -9.03 -23.15 9.36
CA ASP A 1 -8.31 -21.87 9.23
C ASP A 1 -6.98 -22.17 8.55
N GLU A 2 -6.49 -21.25 7.72
CA GLU A 2 -5.28 -21.44 6.91
C GLU A 2 -4.37 -20.23 7.07
N VAL A 3 -3.06 -20.45 7.21
CA VAL A 3 -2.06 -19.38 7.30
C VAL A 3 -1.30 -19.30 6.00
N ALA A 4 -1.50 -18.23 5.24
CA ALA A 4 -0.85 -18.00 3.96
C ALA A 4 0.48 -17.25 4.15
N SER A 5 1.55 -17.98 4.47
CA SER A 5 2.89 -17.41 4.73
C SER A 5 3.62 -16.87 3.49
N ASP A 6 3.36 -17.47 2.33
CA ASP A 6 4.11 -17.23 1.09
C ASP A 6 3.22 -16.76 -0.08
N ALA A 7 2.03 -16.25 0.26
CA ALA A 7 1.08 -15.75 -0.72
C ALA A 7 1.22 -14.24 -0.94
N ASN A 8 0.86 -13.79 -2.15
CA ASN A 8 0.74 -12.37 -2.44
C ASN A 8 -0.55 -11.83 -1.81
N ILE A 9 -0.42 -10.78 -0.99
CA ILE A 9 -1.54 -10.17 -0.28
C ILE A 9 -2.62 -9.63 -1.23
N ILE A 10 -2.25 -9.14 -2.41
CA ILE A 10 -3.21 -8.64 -3.40
C ILE A 10 -4.11 -9.77 -3.91
N ASP A 11 -3.50 -10.90 -4.25
CA ASP A 11 -4.23 -12.08 -4.74
C ASP A 11 -5.20 -12.60 -3.66
N LEU A 12 -4.79 -12.56 -2.39
CA LEU A 12 -5.64 -12.91 -1.26
C LEU A 12 -6.81 -11.93 -1.09
N ILE A 13 -6.56 -10.61 -1.15
CA ILE A 13 -7.61 -9.59 -1.05
C ILE A 13 -8.65 -9.79 -2.17
N GLU A 14 -8.21 -10.10 -3.39
CA GLU A 14 -9.11 -10.32 -4.52
C GLU A 14 -9.96 -11.60 -4.37
N ALA A 15 -9.40 -12.64 -3.73
CA ALA A 15 -10.07 -13.92 -3.51
C ALA A 15 -11.10 -13.94 -2.37
N VAL A 16 -11.07 -12.98 -1.44
CA VAL A 16 -11.98 -12.94 -0.28
C VAL A 16 -13.18 -12.01 -0.48
N ASP A 17 -14.26 -12.27 0.23
CA ASP A 17 -15.43 -11.37 0.26
C ASP A 17 -15.22 -10.16 1.18
N CYS A 18 -14.42 -10.32 2.24
CA CYS A 18 -14.21 -9.33 3.29
C CYS A 18 -12.78 -9.38 3.84
N VAL A 19 -12.23 -8.21 4.17
CA VAL A 19 -10.95 -8.07 4.86
C VAL A 19 -11.18 -7.50 6.26
N GLU A 20 -10.73 -8.21 7.28
CA GLU A 20 -10.78 -7.77 8.67
C GLU A 20 -9.37 -7.40 9.14
N THR A 21 -9.20 -6.22 9.73
CA THR A 21 -7.88 -5.67 10.05
C THR A 21 -7.90 -4.78 11.28
N PHE A 22 -6.76 -4.64 11.96
CA PHE A 22 -6.60 -3.65 13.02
C PHE A 22 -6.17 -2.29 12.45
N SER A 23 -4.99 -2.23 11.84
CA SER A 23 -4.42 -0.99 11.30
C SER A 23 -3.60 -1.18 10.03
N SER A 24 -3.62 -2.38 9.43
CA SER A 24 -2.82 -2.68 8.24
C SER A 24 -3.22 -1.81 7.05
N LEU A 25 -2.23 -1.42 6.22
CA LEU A 25 -2.50 -0.74 4.95
C LEU A 25 -3.33 -1.61 4.00
N SER A 26 -3.29 -2.93 4.15
CA SER A 26 -4.08 -3.87 3.35
C SER A 26 -5.59 -3.63 3.45
N GLY A 27 -6.09 -3.04 4.54
CA GLY A 27 -7.49 -2.60 4.61
C GLY A 27 -7.81 -1.47 3.63
N PHE A 28 -6.90 -0.51 3.44
CA PHE A 28 -7.05 0.53 2.43
C PHE A 28 -6.93 -0.04 1.00
N GLU A 29 -6.01 -0.98 0.78
CA GLU A 29 -5.87 -1.68 -0.51
C GLU A 29 -7.10 -2.52 -0.87
N ALA A 30 -7.81 -3.04 0.13
CA ALA A 30 -9.07 -3.75 -0.03
C ALA A 30 -10.21 -2.80 -0.40
N LEU A 31 -10.30 -1.61 0.22
CA LEU A 31 -11.26 -0.57 -0.21
C LEU A 31 -11.07 -0.18 -1.68
N LEU A 32 -9.82 -0.02 -2.12
CA LEU A 32 -9.49 0.28 -3.53
C LEU A 32 -9.96 -0.80 -4.52
N ARG A 33 -10.18 -2.03 -4.04
CA ARG A 33 -10.66 -3.18 -4.82
C ARG A 33 -12.14 -3.46 -4.60
N ASP A 34 -12.87 -2.51 -4.03
CA ASP A 34 -14.30 -2.62 -3.76
C ASP A 34 -14.65 -3.80 -2.84
N LYS A 35 -13.74 -4.15 -1.93
CA LYS A 35 -13.96 -5.19 -0.92
C LYS A 35 -14.57 -4.59 0.34
N ARG A 36 -15.42 -5.37 1.01
CA ARG A 36 -15.91 -5.05 2.35
C ARG A 36 -14.74 -5.08 3.33
N VAL A 37 -14.64 -4.07 4.21
CA VAL A 37 -13.56 -3.95 5.19
C VAL A 37 -14.13 -3.72 6.59
N ILE A 38 -13.72 -4.57 7.53
CA ILE A 38 -14.03 -4.45 8.96
C ILE A 38 -12.76 -4.02 9.69
N VAL A 39 -12.85 -2.98 10.51
CA VAL A 39 -11.70 -2.37 11.16
C VAL A 39 -11.84 -2.36 12.68
N HIS A 40 -10.88 -2.98 13.35
CA HIS A 40 -10.81 -3.04 14.82
C HIS A 40 -10.11 -1.82 15.42
N GLY A 41 -9.15 -1.23 14.70
CA GLY A 41 -8.38 -0.07 15.16
C GLY A 41 -8.92 1.27 14.63
N ALA A 42 -8.05 2.27 14.59
CA ALA A 42 -8.37 3.60 14.05
C ALA A 42 -7.39 4.09 12.94
N PRO A 43 -7.05 3.25 11.93
CA PRO A 43 -6.15 3.65 10.84
C PRO A 43 -6.72 4.82 10.04
N PHE A 44 -5.90 5.50 9.23
CA PHE A 44 -6.29 6.75 8.56
C PHE A 44 -7.56 6.65 7.68
N TYR A 45 -7.88 5.44 7.19
CA TYR A 45 -9.04 5.17 6.32
C TYR A 45 -10.33 4.82 7.06
N ALA A 46 -10.29 4.60 8.38
CA ALA A 46 -11.43 4.27 9.24
C ALA A 46 -12.19 5.53 9.70
N GLY A 47 -13.46 5.39 10.10
CA GLY A 47 -14.28 6.48 10.66
C GLY A 47 -14.84 7.47 9.64
N TRP A 48 -14.71 7.17 8.35
CA TRP A 48 -15.22 8.02 7.26
C TRP A 48 -16.46 7.45 6.57
N GLY A 49 -17.02 6.35 7.10
CA GLY A 49 -18.15 5.63 6.50
C GLY A 49 -17.79 4.78 5.29
N LEU A 50 -16.51 4.42 5.13
CA LEU A 50 -16.00 3.53 4.09
C LEU A 50 -15.79 2.09 4.57
N CYS A 51 -15.75 1.88 5.89
CA CYS A 51 -15.54 0.59 6.53
C CYS A 51 -16.65 0.32 7.56
N GLU A 52 -16.71 -0.92 8.04
CA GLU A 52 -17.36 -1.26 9.29
C GLU A 52 -16.37 -1.06 10.44
N ASP A 53 -16.44 0.11 11.07
CA ASP A 53 -15.57 0.50 12.17
C ASP A 53 -16.11 -0.08 13.50
N LEU A 54 -15.35 -0.98 14.14
CA LEU A 54 -15.72 -1.61 15.41
C LEU A 54 -15.31 -0.79 16.65
N THR A 55 -14.48 0.24 16.45
CA THR A 55 -14.03 1.16 17.48
C THR A 55 -14.50 2.57 17.17
N GLU A 56 -14.99 3.29 18.18
CA GLU A 56 -15.36 4.71 18.04
C GLU A 56 -14.11 5.57 17.80
N ILE A 57 -14.16 6.46 16.81
CA ILE A 57 -13.02 7.30 16.43
C ILE A 57 -13.37 8.77 16.63
N GLU A 58 -12.85 9.34 17.73
CA GLU A 58 -13.03 10.75 18.04
C GLU A 58 -12.49 11.66 16.92
N GLY A 59 -13.23 12.74 16.62
CA GLY A 59 -12.83 13.73 15.61
C GLY A 59 -13.12 13.34 14.15
N ARG A 60 -13.63 12.13 13.88
CA ARG A 60 -14.06 11.71 12.52
C ARG A 60 -15.58 11.55 12.47
N SER A 61 -16.27 12.64 12.13
CA SER A 61 -17.75 12.69 12.06
C SER A 61 -18.31 12.88 10.64
N ARG A 62 -17.43 13.07 9.65
CA ARG A 62 -17.84 13.32 8.27
C ARG A 62 -17.82 12.03 7.47
N ARG A 63 -18.79 11.84 6.58
CA ARG A 63 -18.69 10.82 5.54
C ARG A 63 -17.78 11.30 4.42
N ARG A 64 -16.96 10.40 3.89
CA ARG A 64 -16.07 10.65 2.74
C ARG A 64 -16.32 9.61 1.68
N THR A 65 -16.04 9.98 0.44
CA THR A 65 -16.01 9.02 -0.67
C THR A 65 -14.63 8.40 -0.77
N LEU A 66 -14.53 7.21 -1.33
CA LEU A 66 -13.24 6.56 -1.56
C LEU A 66 -12.31 7.42 -2.43
N PRO A 67 -12.74 8.02 -3.56
CA PRO A 67 -11.88 8.91 -4.34
C PRO A 67 -11.37 10.13 -3.55
N GLU A 68 -12.19 10.70 -2.66
CA GLU A 68 -11.75 11.80 -1.80
C GLU A 68 -10.62 11.35 -0.86
N LEU A 69 -10.79 10.21 -0.20
CA LEU A 69 -9.77 9.65 0.69
C LEU A 69 -8.48 9.32 -0.07
N VAL A 70 -8.59 8.74 -1.27
CA VAL A 70 -7.45 8.42 -2.14
C VAL A 70 -6.69 9.69 -2.53
N TYR A 71 -7.40 10.72 -2.97
CA TYR A 71 -6.78 12.01 -3.29
C TYR A 71 -6.08 12.62 -2.08
N LEU A 72 -6.73 12.62 -0.91
CA LEU A 72 -6.13 13.17 0.31
C LEU A 72 -4.87 12.40 0.72
N ALA A 73 -4.91 11.08 0.71
CA ALA A 73 -3.80 10.23 1.17
C ALA A 73 -2.63 10.21 0.17
N LEU A 74 -2.91 10.01 -1.12
CA LEU A 74 -1.87 9.74 -2.12
C LEU A 74 -1.45 10.97 -2.92
N VAL A 75 -2.27 12.02 -2.98
CA VAL A 75 -1.97 13.24 -3.75
C VAL A 75 -1.69 14.42 -2.84
N LYS A 76 -2.57 14.69 -1.87
CA LYS A 76 -2.46 15.90 -1.05
C LYS A 76 -1.46 15.75 0.10
N TYR A 77 -1.49 14.61 0.77
CA TYR A 77 -0.66 14.35 1.96
C TYR A 77 0.74 13.86 1.58
N ALA A 78 0.84 12.93 0.62
CA ALA A 78 2.11 12.35 0.22
C ALA A 78 3.01 13.35 -0.52
N ARG A 79 4.32 13.23 -0.29
CA ARG A 79 5.35 13.92 -1.07
C ARG A 79 6.15 12.87 -1.83
N THR A 80 6.18 12.98 -3.15
CA THR A 80 6.80 12.00 -4.03
C THR A 80 8.07 12.57 -4.67
N ILE A 81 9.08 11.73 -4.80
CA ILE A 81 10.37 12.05 -5.43
C ILE A 81 10.59 11.06 -6.58
N ASP A 82 11.01 11.56 -7.74
CA ASP A 82 11.39 10.68 -8.86
C ASP A 82 12.66 9.90 -8.49
N PRO A 83 12.64 8.55 -8.49
CA PRO A 83 13.79 7.75 -8.10
C PRO A 83 15.01 7.89 -9.03
N VAL A 84 14.85 8.52 -10.20
CA VAL A 84 15.95 8.73 -11.15
C VAL A 84 16.54 10.13 -11.04
N SER A 85 15.71 11.18 -11.18
CA SER A 85 16.20 12.56 -11.10
C SER A 85 16.42 13.07 -9.68
N LEU A 86 15.84 12.39 -8.68
CA LEU A 86 15.80 12.81 -7.27
C LEU A 86 15.13 14.18 -7.04
N LEU A 87 14.31 14.62 -8.01
CA LEU A 87 13.53 15.85 -7.90
C LEU A 87 12.10 15.55 -7.42
N PRO A 88 11.43 16.52 -6.77
CA PRO A 88 10.01 16.41 -6.48
C PRO A 88 9.18 16.13 -7.74
N CYS A 89 8.23 15.20 -7.65
CA CYS A 89 7.33 14.86 -8.74
C CYS A 89 5.91 14.62 -8.22
N SER A 90 4.94 14.47 -9.13
CA SER A 90 3.58 14.09 -8.77
C SER A 90 3.48 12.57 -8.53
N PRO A 91 2.49 12.07 -7.77
CA PRO A 91 2.30 10.65 -7.57
C PRO A 91 2.01 9.89 -8.88
N GLU A 92 1.31 10.50 -9.83
CA GLU A 92 1.04 9.92 -11.15
C GLU A 92 2.35 9.69 -11.91
N PHE A 93 3.25 10.68 -11.87
CA PHE A 93 4.57 10.56 -12.48
C PHE A 93 5.41 9.47 -11.81
N LEU A 94 5.38 9.40 -10.48
CA LEU A 94 6.07 8.34 -9.74
C LEU A 94 5.53 6.96 -10.12
N VAL A 95 4.21 6.78 -10.17
CA VAL A 95 3.59 5.51 -10.58
C VAL A 95 4.03 5.12 -11.99
N GLN A 96 3.97 6.05 -12.94
CA GLN A 96 4.45 5.80 -14.30
C GLN A 96 5.93 5.36 -14.30
N ARG A 97 6.79 6.04 -13.55
CA ARG A 97 8.21 5.71 -13.46
C ARG A 97 8.45 4.32 -12.87
N LEU A 98 7.70 3.95 -11.82
CA LEU A 98 7.78 2.62 -11.20
C LEU A 98 7.32 1.52 -12.17
N VAL A 99 6.29 1.78 -12.97
CA VAL A 99 5.84 0.86 -14.03
C VAL A 99 6.92 0.67 -15.09
N GLU A 100 7.54 1.76 -15.57
CA GLU A 100 8.64 1.71 -16.51
C GLU A 100 9.82 0.90 -15.95
N GLN A 101 10.24 1.17 -14.71
CA GLN A 101 11.32 0.44 -14.03
C GLN A 101 11.02 -1.05 -13.82
N LYS A 102 9.75 -1.40 -13.56
CA LYS A 102 9.33 -2.81 -13.43
C LYS A 102 9.45 -3.55 -14.76
N SER A 103 9.32 -2.85 -15.90
CA SER A 103 9.47 -3.41 -17.24
C SER A 103 10.91 -3.43 -17.77
N ASP A 104 11.82 -2.66 -17.17
CA ASP A 104 13.22 -2.58 -17.60
C ASP A 104 14.05 -3.79 -17.15
N LYS A 105 14.37 -4.67 -18.11
CA LYS A 105 15.18 -5.88 -17.89
C LYS A 105 16.57 -5.59 -17.32
N ARG A 106 17.20 -4.47 -17.68
CA ARG A 106 18.53 -4.09 -17.16
C ARG A 106 18.43 -3.71 -15.69
N HIS A 107 17.44 -2.89 -15.36
CA HIS A 107 17.17 -2.50 -13.98
C HIS A 107 16.88 -3.72 -13.09
N LEU A 108 16.08 -4.67 -13.57
CA LEU A 108 15.81 -5.94 -12.88
C LEU A 108 17.09 -6.77 -12.63
N LEU A 109 17.94 -6.92 -13.65
CA LEU A 109 19.22 -7.63 -13.55
C LEU A 109 20.15 -7.00 -12.51
N VAL A 110 20.35 -5.68 -12.59
CA VAL A 110 21.18 -4.94 -11.63
C VAL A 110 20.63 -5.04 -10.22
N THR A 111 19.31 -4.96 -10.05
CA THR A 111 18.65 -5.05 -8.74
C THR A 111 18.77 -6.45 -8.15
N ALA A 112 18.63 -7.50 -8.96
CA ALA A 112 18.78 -8.89 -8.53
C ALA A 112 20.22 -9.18 -8.05
N LEU A 113 21.22 -8.68 -8.79
CA LEU A 113 22.63 -8.78 -8.41
C LEU A 113 22.90 -8.03 -7.09
N LYS A 114 22.43 -6.79 -6.96
CA LYS A 114 22.57 -6.01 -5.72
C LYS A 114 21.87 -6.66 -4.52
N ARG A 115 20.71 -7.28 -4.71
CA ARG A 115 20.00 -8.04 -3.67
C ARG A 115 20.79 -9.26 -3.20
N HIS A 116 21.41 -10.00 -4.12
CA HIS A 116 22.27 -11.13 -3.77
C HIS A 116 23.50 -10.67 -2.99
N SER A 117 24.18 -9.63 -3.47
CA SER A 117 25.34 -9.07 -2.76
C SER A 117 24.98 -8.52 -1.39
N SER A 118 23.83 -7.85 -1.22
CA SER A 118 23.40 -7.36 0.10
C SER A 118 22.92 -8.46 1.03
N TRP A 119 22.42 -9.59 0.51
CA TRP A 119 22.14 -10.78 1.32
C TRP A 119 23.44 -11.44 1.81
N LEU A 120 24.45 -11.57 0.94
CA LEU A 120 25.78 -12.06 1.30
C LEU A 120 26.48 -11.15 2.32
N GLY A 121 26.42 -9.83 2.13
CA GLY A 121 26.95 -8.84 3.09
C GLY A 121 26.30 -8.99 4.47
N ARG A 122 24.97 -9.03 4.52
CA ARG A 122 24.22 -9.26 5.77
C ARG A 122 24.54 -10.60 6.45
N LYS A 123 24.84 -11.65 5.68
CA LYS A 123 25.22 -12.97 6.22
C LYS A 123 26.68 -13.01 6.71
N LEU A 124 27.54 -12.17 6.14
CA LEU A 124 28.96 -12.04 6.50
C LEU A 124 29.23 -10.93 7.53
N GLY A 125 28.21 -10.16 7.92
CA GLY A 125 28.31 -9.11 8.93
C GLY A 125 28.99 -7.82 8.45
N ILE A 126 28.94 -7.54 7.14
CA ILE A 126 29.47 -6.31 6.50
C ILE A 126 28.31 -5.49 5.95
#